data_AF-A0A1G9YS21-F1
#
_entry.id   AF-A0A1G9YS21-F1
#
_cell.length_a   1.000
_cell.length_b   1.000
_cell.length_c   1.000
_cell.angle_alpha   90.00
_cell.angle_beta   90.00
_cell.angle_gamma   90.00
#
_symmetry.space_group_name_H-M   'P 1'
#
loop_
_entity.id
_entity.type
_entity.pdbx_description
1 polymer ?
#
loop_
_entity_poly.entity_id
_entity_poly.type
_entity_poly.pdbx_seq_one_letter_code
_entity_poly.pdbx_strand_id
1 'polypeptide(L)'
;MRAILLSVLLCTALAGECLADAQADIAAEQVARGKALVDAGDCASCHTADAAKPFAGGKRIDTPFGGIYSPNLTPDHDTGLGGWSDDDFYRALRFGVAPDGSRYYPAFPYPNFTKLTRQDIAAIRAYLATLTSVKNSAPPPELRFPLNYRVLMRGWNWLFFKPGIVMPDQGRSAEWNRGRYLVEGPGHCGACHTPKNIFGADKRGQAFGGGLVQGMFAPRLDAAERSGLKSWSAEDIAEYLQSGRNGRSHAGELMSEVVVNSTSRMSDADVRAIAVYLKDLPAGRAEPAVSTAPAAAMTDGEKLYKGACIACHEADGSGAPRIYPPLPGNANLQSSDPSSTLRVILDGAQTVTTPRAPNKGSMPAYAAKMTDQEIADVTTYIRNAWGNAAPAVSAEQVAKARKGK
;
A
#
# COMPACT_ATOMS: atom_id res chain seq x y z
N MET A 1 52.51 -34.16 28.52
CA MET A 1 52.46 -33.19 27.40
C MET A 1 51.52 -33.59 26.27
N ARG A 2 51.60 -34.81 25.69
CA ARG A 2 50.71 -35.22 24.57
C ARG A 2 49.21 -35.20 24.88
N ALA A 3 48.79 -35.58 26.10
CA ALA A 3 47.38 -35.56 26.49
C ALA A 3 46.80 -34.14 26.66
N ILE A 4 47.63 -33.18 27.10
CA ILE A 4 47.24 -31.76 27.29
C ILE A 4 47.15 -31.05 25.93
N LEU A 5 48.06 -31.36 25.00
CA LEU A 5 48.01 -30.85 23.63
C LEU A 5 46.76 -31.36 22.89
N LEU A 6 46.37 -32.63 23.07
CA LEU A 6 45.15 -33.18 22.45
C LEU A 6 43.86 -32.54 22.99
N SER A 7 43.81 -32.24 24.30
CA SER A 7 42.63 -31.62 24.93
C SER A 7 42.51 -30.13 24.61
N VAL A 8 43.62 -29.41 24.47
CA VAL A 8 43.61 -28.01 23.98
C VAL A 8 43.18 -27.94 22.51
N LEU A 9 43.68 -28.83 21.65
CA LEU A 9 43.27 -28.93 20.23
C LEU A 9 41.78 -29.25 20.07
N LEU A 10 41.23 -30.14 20.89
CA LEU A 10 39.81 -30.50 20.86
C LEU A 10 38.91 -29.36 21.37
N CYS A 11 39.32 -28.64 22.43
CA CYS A 11 38.61 -27.45 22.90
C CYS A 11 38.64 -26.29 21.88
N THR A 12 39.73 -26.10 21.14
CA THR A 12 39.80 -25.07 20.09
C THR A 12 38.96 -25.41 18.86
N ALA A 13 38.84 -26.69 18.51
CA ALA A 13 37.98 -27.13 17.40
C ALA A 13 36.50 -26.93 17.73
N LEU A 14 36.06 -27.37 18.92
CA LEU A 14 34.68 -27.19 19.39
C LEU A 14 34.31 -25.70 19.55
N ALA A 15 35.24 -24.86 19.99
CA ALA A 15 35.01 -23.41 20.07
C ALA A 15 34.90 -22.76 18.67
N GLY A 16 35.66 -23.24 17.68
CA GLY A 16 35.58 -22.76 16.30
C GLY A 16 34.27 -23.13 15.60
N GLU A 17 33.77 -24.34 15.85
CA GLU A 17 32.49 -24.83 15.33
C GLU A 17 31.31 -24.05 15.94
N CYS A 18 31.29 -23.82 17.26
CA CYS A 18 30.26 -23.00 17.91
C CYS A 18 30.23 -21.54 17.42
N LEU A 19 31.39 -20.95 17.11
CA LEU A 19 31.47 -19.58 16.58
C LEU A 19 30.99 -19.50 15.13
N ALA A 20 31.27 -20.51 14.31
CA ALA A 20 30.80 -20.59 12.92
C ALA A 20 29.28 -20.76 12.84
N ASP A 21 28.72 -21.65 13.68
CA ASP A 21 27.27 -21.85 13.77
C ASP A 21 26.55 -20.58 14.26
N ALA A 22 27.06 -19.93 15.31
CA ALA A 22 26.49 -18.68 15.80
C ALA A 22 26.53 -17.56 14.74
N GLN A 23 27.60 -17.47 13.93
CA GLN A 23 27.69 -16.49 12.85
C GLN A 23 26.74 -16.80 11.69
N ALA A 24 26.53 -18.07 11.38
CA ALA A 24 25.56 -18.52 10.38
C ALA A 24 24.12 -18.22 10.83
N ASP A 25 23.81 -18.44 12.11
CA ASP A 25 22.51 -18.12 12.70
C ASP A 25 22.21 -16.62 12.66
N ILE A 26 23.18 -15.76 13.01
CA ILE A 26 23.04 -14.30 12.92
C ILE A 26 22.78 -13.86 11.47
N ALA A 27 23.52 -14.43 10.51
CA ALA A 27 23.32 -14.12 9.10
C ALA A 27 21.94 -14.57 8.60
N ALA A 28 21.48 -15.76 9.02
CA ALA A 28 20.16 -16.27 8.69
C ALA A 28 19.04 -15.40 9.30
N GLU A 29 19.18 -14.95 10.55
CA GLU A 29 18.23 -14.03 11.18
C GLU A 29 18.19 -12.67 10.46
N GLN A 30 19.35 -12.15 10.04
CA GLN A 30 19.42 -10.91 9.28
C GLN A 30 18.70 -11.03 7.94
N VAL A 31 18.91 -12.13 7.20
CA VAL A 31 18.21 -12.39 5.92
C VAL A 31 16.71 -12.56 6.16
N ALA A 32 16.29 -13.29 7.19
CA ALA A 32 14.88 -13.47 7.53
C ALA A 32 14.19 -12.13 7.87
N ARG A 33 14.85 -11.28 8.68
CA ARG A 33 14.40 -9.92 8.96
C ARG A 33 14.32 -9.08 7.69
N GLY A 34 15.31 -9.20 6.81
CA GLY A 34 15.34 -8.54 5.50
C GLY A 34 14.16 -8.92 4.63
N LYS A 35 13.86 -10.22 4.55
CA LYS A 35 12.69 -10.73 3.83
C LYS A 35 11.39 -10.13 4.38
N ALA A 36 11.21 -10.16 5.71
CA ALA A 36 10.01 -9.62 6.34
C ALA A 36 9.82 -8.12 6.05
N LEU A 37 10.91 -7.35 5.99
CA LEU A 37 10.89 -5.93 5.63
C LEU A 37 10.68 -5.69 4.13
N VAL A 38 11.16 -6.58 3.25
CA VAL A 38 10.88 -6.53 1.82
C VAL A 38 9.40 -6.84 1.53
N ASP A 39 8.83 -7.82 2.22
CA ASP A 39 7.40 -8.13 2.17
C ASP A 39 6.61 -6.92 2.71
N ALA A 40 6.91 -6.41 3.91
CA ALA A 40 6.24 -5.24 4.49
C ALA A 40 6.44 -3.96 3.65
N GLY A 41 7.57 -3.84 2.95
CA GLY A 41 7.91 -2.74 2.05
C GLY A 41 7.16 -2.76 0.73
N ASP A 42 6.45 -3.84 0.44
CA ASP A 42 5.77 -4.11 -0.82
C ASP A 42 6.70 -4.00 -2.04
N CYS A 43 7.99 -4.33 -1.88
CA CYS A 43 8.98 -4.11 -2.93
C CYS A 43 8.65 -4.92 -4.19
N ALA A 44 8.09 -6.11 -4.03
CA ALA A 44 7.73 -6.98 -5.15
C ALA A 44 6.66 -6.36 -6.07
N SER A 45 5.69 -5.61 -5.52
CA SER A 45 4.62 -4.97 -6.31
C SER A 45 5.16 -3.98 -7.32
N CYS A 46 6.22 -3.26 -6.99
CA CYS A 46 6.84 -2.30 -7.91
C CYS A 46 7.96 -2.93 -8.73
N HIS A 47 8.78 -3.80 -8.13
CA HIS A 47 10.00 -4.29 -8.78
C HIS A 47 9.82 -5.62 -9.53
N THR A 48 8.59 -6.06 -9.77
CA THR A 48 8.30 -7.27 -10.57
C THR A 48 7.35 -6.92 -11.71
N ALA A 49 7.88 -6.73 -12.92
CA ALA A 49 7.06 -6.58 -14.13
C ALA A 49 6.61 -7.92 -14.72
N ASP A 50 7.48 -8.93 -14.62
CA ASP A 50 7.27 -10.29 -15.10
C ASP A 50 7.38 -11.23 -13.91
N ALA A 51 6.33 -11.99 -13.62
CA ALA A 51 6.29 -12.93 -12.51
C ALA A 51 7.35 -14.05 -12.63
N ALA A 52 7.82 -14.35 -13.85
CA ALA A 52 8.93 -15.28 -14.06
C ALA A 52 10.30 -14.70 -13.69
N LYS A 53 10.40 -13.37 -13.49
CA LYS A 53 11.61 -12.62 -13.15
C LYS A 53 11.34 -11.72 -11.94
N PRO A 54 11.06 -12.29 -10.75
CA PRO A 54 10.75 -11.52 -9.56
C PRO A 54 11.88 -10.55 -9.22
N PHE A 55 11.53 -9.35 -8.79
CA PHE A 55 12.47 -8.27 -8.43
C PHE A 55 13.36 -7.73 -9.56
N ALA A 56 13.21 -8.20 -10.81
CA ALA A 56 14.02 -7.75 -11.94
C ALA A 56 13.65 -6.35 -12.48
N GLY A 57 12.70 -5.65 -11.88
CA GLY A 57 12.28 -4.32 -12.27
C GLY A 57 11.47 -4.27 -13.57
N GLY A 58 11.43 -3.08 -14.18
CA GLY A 58 10.74 -2.81 -15.45
C GLY A 58 9.25 -2.49 -15.35
N LYS A 59 8.62 -2.49 -14.17
CA LYS A 59 7.19 -2.17 -14.05
C LYS A 59 7.00 -0.68 -14.30
N ARG A 60 6.06 -0.33 -15.18
CA ARG A 60 5.62 1.05 -15.39
C ARG A 60 4.74 1.48 -14.22
N ILE A 61 5.01 2.66 -13.69
CA ILE A 61 4.19 3.32 -12.68
C ILE A 61 3.73 4.65 -13.30
N ASP A 62 2.43 4.77 -13.53
CA ASP A 62 1.85 5.99 -14.08
C ASP A 62 1.66 7.03 -12.98
N THR A 63 2.18 8.23 -13.24
CA THR A 63 2.01 9.40 -12.38
C THR A 63 1.26 10.48 -13.14
N PRO A 64 0.67 11.48 -12.46
CA PRO A 64 0.11 12.66 -13.13
C PRO A 64 1.10 13.42 -14.04
N PHE A 65 2.39 13.11 -13.92
CA PHE A 65 3.49 13.80 -14.60
C PHE A 65 4.14 12.99 -15.72
N GLY A 66 3.71 11.74 -15.94
CA GLY A 66 4.28 10.79 -16.88
C GLY A 66 4.59 9.42 -16.23
N GLY A 67 5.10 8.50 -17.04
CA GLY A 67 5.46 7.15 -16.58
C GLY A 67 6.87 7.10 -16.01
N ILE A 68 7.06 6.34 -14.93
CA ILE A 68 8.39 5.95 -14.43
C ILE A 68 8.50 4.44 -14.42
N TYR A 69 9.72 3.92 -14.43
CA TYR A 69 9.99 2.48 -14.43
C TYR A 69 10.80 2.08 -13.20
N SER A 70 10.41 1.00 -12.55
CA SER A 70 11.12 0.45 -11.38
C SER A 70 12.47 -0.13 -11.79
N PRO A 71 13.58 0.14 -11.06
CA PRO A 71 14.87 -0.49 -11.33
C PRO A 71 14.89 -1.98 -10.92
N ASN A 72 15.90 -2.71 -11.38
CA ASN A 72 16.16 -4.10 -11.00
C ASN A 72 16.80 -4.17 -9.60
N LEU A 73 16.26 -4.98 -8.70
CA LEU A 73 16.76 -5.17 -7.33
C LEU A 73 17.55 -6.47 -7.14
N THR A 74 17.67 -7.32 -8.17
CA THR A 74 18.43 -8.57 -8.10
C THR A 74 19.93 -8.28 -7.94
N PRO A 75 20.76 -9.25 -7.50
CA PRO A 75 22.20 -9.06 -7.35
C PRO A 75 22.97 -9.03 -8.67
N ASP A 76 22.30 -8.87 -9.82
CA ASP A 76 22.96 -8.66 -11.11
C ASP A 76 23.92 -7.46 -11.03
N HIS A 77 25.14 -7.66 -11.50
CA HIS A 77 26.22 -6.67 -11.37
C HIS A 77 25.98 -5.43 -12.24
N ASP A 78 25.50 -5.63 -13.47
CA ASP A 78 25.43 -4.56 -14.48
C ASP A 78 24.14 -3.75 -14.40
N THR A 79 23.02 -4.42 -14.11
CA THR A 79 21.68 -3.84 -14.18
C THR A 79 20.97 -3.82 -12.84
N GLY A 80 21.44 -4.60 -11.87
CA GLY A 80 20.87 -4.71 -10.53
C GLY A 80 21.72 -4.03 -9.44
N LEU A 81 21.71 -4.64 -8.25
CA LEU A 81 22.39 -4.13 -7.05
C LEU A 81 23.81 -4.72 -6.86
N GLY A 82 24.27 -5.62 -7.72
CA GLY A 82 25.52 -6.36 -7.53
C GLY A 82 26.76 -5.47 -7.49
N GLY A 83 26.77 -4.36 -8.22
CA GLY A 83 27.86 -3.37 -8.23
C GLY A 83 27.74 -2.27 -7.17
N TRP A 84 26.68 -2.25 -6.35
CA TRP A 84 26.45 -1.16 -5.40
C TRP A 84 27.26 -1.38 -4.10
N SER A 85 27.61 -0.31 -3.40
CA SER A 85 28.08 -0.40 -2.01
C SER A 85 26.91 -0.43 -1.00
N ASP A 86 27.19 -0.80 0.25
CA ASP A 86 26.20 -0.72 1.34
C ASP A 86 25.70 0.70 1.54
N ASP A 87 26.61 1.68 1.43
CA ASP A 87 26.29 3.09 1.58
C ASP A 87 25.51 3.63 0.39
N ASP A 88 25.71 3.11 -0.83
CA ASP A 88 24.87 3.46 -1.97
C ASP A 88 23.43 3.00 -1.77
N PHE A 89 23.25 1.74 -1.37
CA PHE A 89 21.93 1.19 -1.07
C PHE A 89 21.26 1.94 0.08
N TYR A 90 22.02 2.23 1.14
CA TYR A 90 21.55 3.04 2.26
C TYR A 90 21.12 4.44 1.82
N ARG A 91 21.93 5.15 1.04
CA ARG A 91 21.58 6.50 0.55
C ARG A 91 20.36 6.49 -0.36
N ALA A 92 20.22 5.47 -1.20
CA ALA A 92 19.07 5.31 -2.07
C ALA A 92 17.78 5.18 -1.25
N LEU A 93 17.66 4.15 -0.42
CA LEU A 93 16.45 3.91 0.39
C LEU A 93 16.18 5.06 1.37
N ARG A 94 17.22 5.58 2.03
CA ARG A 94 17.07 6.51 3.13
C ARG A 94 16.78 7.95 2.69
N PHE A 95 17.41 8.37 1.60
CA PHE A 95 17.46 9.79 1.19
C PHE A 95 17.02 10.01 -0.26
N GLY A 96 16.69 8.94 -1.00
CA GLY A 96 16.32 9.04 -2.39
C GLY A 96 17.49 9.48 -3.27
N VAL A 97 18.72 9.05 -2.97
CA VAL A 97 19.93 9.45 -3.71
C VAL A 97 20.58 8.23 -4.35
N ALA A 98 20.69 8.24 -5.68
CA ALA A 98 21.35 7.20 -6.46
C ALA A 98 22.88 7.20 -6.27
N PRO A 99 23.59 6.13 -6.69
CA PRO A 99 25.05 6.06 -6.62
C PRO A 99 25.74 7.27 -7.29
N ASP A 100 25.22 7.68 -8.45
CA ASP A 100 25.69 8.84 -9.24
C ASP A 100 25.37 10.23 -8.62
N GLY A 101 24.70 10.26 -7.46
CA GLY A 101 24.30 11.48 -6.76
C GLY A 101 23.03 12.14 -7.29
N SER A 102 22.39 11.58 -8.31
CA SER A 102 21.07 12.03 -8.77
C SER A 102 19.99 11.67 -7.75
N ARG A 103 18.90 12.46 -7.71
CA ARG A 103 17.80 12.26 -6.76
C ARG A 103 16.63 11.55 -7.42
N TYR A 104 16.03 10.60 -6.71
CA TYR A 104 14.84 9.90 -7.12
C TYR A 104 13.58 10.77 -6.95
N TYR A 105 12.60 10.53 -7.81
CA TYR A 105 11.25 11.06 -7.63
C TYR A 105 10.57 10.38 -6.42
N PRO A 106 9.71 11.08 -5.67
CA PRO A 106 9.07 10.55 -4.46
C PRO A 106 8.07 9.42 -4.71
N ALA A 107 7.83 9.05 -5.97
CA ALA A 107 7.16 7.80 -6.31
C ALA A 107 7.96 6.57 -5.85
N PHE A 108 9.29 6.68 -5.72
CA PHE A 108 10.05 5.81 -4.84
C PHE A 108 9.83 6.30 -3.39
N PRO A 109 9.23 5.51 -2.48
CA PRO A 109 8.76 5.98 -1.18
C PRO A 109 9.89 6.19 -0.15
N TYR A 110 11.03 6.74 -0.58
CA TYR A 110 12.11 7.18 0.31
C TYR A 110 11.66 8.20 1.39
N PRO A 111 10.62 9.06 1.20
CA PRO A 111 10.08 9.86 2.29
C PRO A 111 9.54 9.04 3.47
N ASN A 112 9.13 7.80 3.22
CA ASN A 112 8.69 6.84 4.24
C ASN A 112 9.84 5.92 4.68
N PHE A 113 10.65 5.41 3.76
CA PHE A 113 11.81 4.56 4.10
C PHE A 113 12.89 5.30 4.88
N THR A 114 12.85 6.64 4.89
CA THR A 114 13.57 7.45 5.88
C THR A 114 13.11 7.23 7.33
N LYS A 115 12.25 6.26 7.63
CA LYS A 115 11.96 5.79 9.00
C LYS A 115 12.73 4.54 9.41
N LEU A 116 13.24 3.75 8.45
CA LEU A 116 13.97 2.50 8.70
C LEU A 116 15.29 2.72 9.45
N THR A 117 15.72 1.79 10.30
CA THR A 117 17.07 1.88 10.87
C THR A 117 18.13 1.50 9.83
N ARG A 118 19.40 1.86 10.05
CA ARG A 118 20.49 1.38 9.17
C ARG A 118 20.60 -0.15 9.19
N GLN A 119 20.33 -0.78 10.34
CA GLN A 119 20.32 -2.23 10.47
C GLN A 119 19.21 -2.87 9.64
N ASP A 120 18.01 -2.29 9.64
CA ASP A 120 16.88 -2.78 8.83
C ASP A 120 17.18 -2.65 7.33
N ILE A 121 17.79 -1.54 6.91
CA ILE A 121 18.21 -1.34 5.52
C ILE A 121 19.29 -2.37 5.11
N ALA A 122 20.26 -2.64 5.99
CA ALA A 122 21.26 -3.67 5.75
C ALA A 122 20.63 -5.08 5.68
N ALA A 123 19.63 -5.37 6.51
CA ALA A 123 18.89 -6.63 6.46
C ALA A 123 18.13 -6.79 5.14
N ILE A 124 17.42 -5.75 4.68
CA ILE A 124 16.78 -5.72 3.35
C ILE A 124 17.81 -6.05 2.27
N ARG A 125 18.97 -5.38 2.29
CA ARG A 125 20.05 -5.62 1.32
C ARG A 125 20.55 -7.06 1.36
N ALA A 126 20.76 -7.62 2.56
CA ALA A 126 21.21 -8.99 2.74
C ALA A 126 20.22 -9.99 2.12
N TYR A 127 18.91 -9.78 2.29
CA TYR A 127 17.90 -10.61 1.62
C TYR A 127 17.89 -10.43 0.10
N LEU A 128 17.97 -9.20 -0.41
CA LEU A 128 18.01 -8.97 -1.86
C LEU A 128 19.24 -9.62 -2.52
N ALA A 129 20.36 -9.71 -1.79
CA ALA A 129 21.56 -10.39 -2.26
C ALA A 129 21.40 -11.91 -2.40
N THR A 130 20.38 -12.53 -1.78
CA THR A 130 20.10 -13.97 -1.93
C THR A 130 19.19 -14.28 -3.13
N LEU A 131 18.68 -13.27 -3.83
CA LEU A 131 17.80 -13.47 -4.98
C LEU A 131 18.57 -14.03 -6.18
N THR A 132 17.84 -14.72 -7.06
CA THR A 132 18.39 -15.10 -8.37
C THR A 132 18.80 -13.86 -9.13
N SER A 133 20.05 -13.84 -9.62
CA SER A 133 20.55 -12.77 -10.48
C SER A 133 19.81 -12.79 -11.82
N VAL A 134 19.22 -11.65 -12.21
CA VAL A 134 18.52 -11.49 -13.49
C VAL A 134 18.99 -10.20 -14.13
N LYS A 135 19.56 -10.28 -15.33
CA LYS A 135 19.94 -9.10 -16.11
C LYS A 135 18.70 -8.46 -16.74
N ASN A 136 18.38 -7.24 -16.35
CA ASN A 136 17.25 -6.48 -16.90
C ASN A 136 17.43 -4.97 -16.67
N SER A 137 17.48 -4.19 -17.75
CA SER A 137 17.57 -2.73 -17.69
C SER A 137 16.19 -2.11 -17.89
N ALA A 138 15.73 -1.32 -16.92
CA ALA A 138 14.49 -0.59 -17.04
C ALA A 138 14.61 0.54 -18.09
N PRO A 139 13.55 0.84 -18.87
CA PRO A 139 13.52 2.01 -19.75
C PRO A 139 13.72 3.33 -18.97
N PRO A 140 14.19 4.39 -19.64
CA PRO A 140 14.25 5.71 -19.01
C PRO A 140 12.84 6.22 -18.68
N PRO A 141 12.68 7.10 -17.67
CA PRO A 141 11.38 7.66 -17.32
C PRO A 141 10.82 8.55 -18.43
N GLU A 142 9.51 8.51 -18.63
CA GLU A 142 8.75 9.27 -19.62
C GLU A 142 8.05 10.48 -18.98
N LEU A 143 8.82 11.27 -18.21
CA LEU A 143 8.30 12.46 -17.54
C LEU A 143 8.27 13.66 -18.46
N ARG A 144 7.24 14.49 -18.32
CA ARG A 144 7.07 15.71 -19.14
C ARG A 144 7.96 16.84 -18.63
N PHE A 145 8.37 17.73 -19.54
CA PHE A 145 9.05 18.97 -19.18
C PHE A 145 8.19 19.80 -18.19
N PRO A 146 8.78 20.42 -17.14
CA PRO A 146 10.19 20.40 -16.75
C PRO A 146 10.56 19.26 -15.77
N LEU A 147 9.62 18.38 -15.45
CA LEU A 147 9.76 17.34 -14.43
C LEU A 147 10.68 16.19 -14.86
N ASN A 148 11.14 16.16 -16.10
CA ASN A 148 12.22 15.29 -16.55
C ASN A 148 13.61 15.68 -16.01
N TYR A 149 13.79 16.93 -15.55
CA TYR A 149 15.05 17.39 -14.97
C TYR A 149 15.18 17.03 -13.50
N ARG A 150 15.94 15.95 -13.20
CA ARG A 150 16.17 15.46 -11.82
C ARG A 150 16.72 16.49 -10.84
N VAL A 151 17.38 17.56 -11.31
CA VAL A 151 17.89 18.63 -10.44
C VAL A 151 16.78 19.32 -9.63
N LEU A 152 15.56 19.38 -10.17
CA LEU A 152 14.40 19.96 -9.48
C LEU A 152 14.05 19.21 -8.19
N MET A 153 14.40 17.91 -8.09
CA MET A 153 14.20 17.14 -6.87
C MET A 153 15.06 17.64 -5.71
N ARG A 154 16.15 18.39 -5.96
CA ARG A 154 16.88 19.04 -4.86
C ARG A 154 16.01 20.08 -4.14
N GLY A 155 15.27 20.88 -4.90
CA GLY A 155 14.33 21.86 -4.36
C GLY A 155 13.12 21.18 -3.70
N TRP A 156 12.57 20.14 -4.34
CA TRP A 156 11.47 19.36 -3.76
C TRP A 156 11.87 18.76 -2.40
N ASN A 157 13.03 18.12 -2.30
CA ASN A 157 13.52 17.54 -1.04
C ASN A 157 13.72 18.62 0.03
N TRP A 158 14.26 19.78 -0.32
CA TRP A 158 14.44 20.88 0.63
C TRP A 158 13.10 21.36 1.23
N LEU A 159 12.02 21.38 0.44
CA LEU A 159 10.70 21.83 0.88
C LEU A 159 9.90 20.75 1.64
N PHE A 160 10.00 19.49 1.20
CA PHE A 160 9.03 18.44 1.56
C PHE A 160 9.64 17.21 2.24
N PHE A 161 10.94 16.95 2.09
CA PHE A 161 11.56 15.77 2.66
C PHE A 161 12.14 16.04 4.07
N LYS A 162 11.70 15.26 5.06
CA LYS A 162 12.17 15.32 6.45
C LYS A 162 12.81 13.99 6.85
N PRO A 163 14.15 13.87 6.79
CA PRO A 163 14.82 12.63 7.17
C PRO A 163 14.70 12.39 8.68
N GLY A 164 14.59 11.13 9.11
CA GLY A 164 14.64 10.79 10.53
C GLY A 164 13.90 9.51 10.90
N ILE A 165 14.52 8.66 11.73
CA ILE A 165 13.96 7.37 12.16
C ILE A 165 12.71 7.55 13.01
N VAL A 166 11.85 6.52 13.05
CA VAL A 166 10.76 6.45 14.05
C VAL A 166 11.39 6.07 15.38
N MET A 167 11.33 7.00 16.35
CA MET A 167 11.73 6.73 17.73
C MET A 167 10.56 6.12 18.50
N PRO A 168 10.77 5.06 19.30
CA PRO A 168 9.72 4.51 20.15
C PRO A 168 9.18 5.54 21.13
N ASP A 169 7.86 5.66 21.18
CA ASP A 169 7.15 6.42 22.19
C ASP A 169 7.12 5.62 23.50
N GLN A 170 7.74 6.17 24.55
CA GLN A 170 7.86 5.53 25.87
C GLN A 170 6.52 5.42 26.61
N GLY A 171 5.51 6.22 26.22
CA GLY A 171 4.16 6.16 26.77
C GLY A 171 3.27 5.11 26.10
N ARG A 172 3.78 4.38 25.11
CA ARG A 172 3.02 3.41 24.30
C ARG A 172 3.61 2.00 24.42
N SER A 173 2.77 1.00 24.17
CA SER A 173 3.20 -0.40 24.18
C SER A 173 4.20 -0.69 23.06
N ALA A 174 4.96 -1.77 23.20
CA ALA A 174 5.87 -2.25 22.15
C ALA A 174 5.12 -2.59 20.86
N GLU A 175 3.93 -3.19 20.97
CA GLU A 175 3.06 -3.53 19.84
C GLU A 175 2.61 -2.26 19.09
N TRP A 176 2.17 -1.23 19.80
CA TRP A 176 1.78 0.04 19.18
C TRP A 176 2.97 0.69 18.46
N ASN A 177 4.15 0.71 19.09
CA ASN A 177 5.37 1.25 18.48
C ASN A 177 5.79 0.46 17.24
N ARG A 178 5.63 -0.86 17.25
CA ARG A 178 5.86 -1.72 16.08
C ARG A 178 4.88 -1.39 14.96
N GLY A 179 3.61 -1.19 15.28
CA GLY A 179 2.58 -0.78 14.33
C GLY A 179 2.89 0.56 13.69
N ARG A 180 3.22 1.57 14.50
CA ARG A 180 3.63 2.89 14.02
C ARG A 180 4.83 2.81 13.08
N TYR A 181 5.86 2.05 13.47
CA TYR A 181 7.03 1.85 12.64
C TYR A 181 6.63 1.28 11.28
N LEU A 182 5.83 0.20 11.25
CA LEU A 182 5.39 -0.44 10.01
C LEU A 182 4.54 0.51 9.14
N VAL A 183 3.58 1.21 9.73
CA VAL A 183 2.65 2.08 8.99
C VAL A 183 3.33 3.34 8.44
N GLU A 184 4.18 3.99 9.24
CA GLU A 184 4.85 5.24 8.83
C GLU A 184 6.12 4.99 8.00
N GLY A 185 6.75 3.82 8.18
CA GLY A 185 8.00 3.43 7.56
C GLY A 185 7.84 2.46 6.40
N PRO A 186 8.23 1.17 6.55
CA PRO A 186 8.26 0.22 5.45
C PRO A 186 6.91 0.03 4.76
N GLY A 187 5.80 -0.07 5.48
CA GLY A 187 4.47 -0.21 4.89
C GLY A 187 3.93 1.04 4.19
N HIS A 188 4.61 2.19 4.36
CA HIS A 188 4.38 3.47 3.67
C HIS A 188 2.90 3.85 3.48
N CYS A 189 2.01 3.50 4.42
CA CYS A 189 0.56 3.59 4.20
C CYS A 189 0.11 5.03 3.89
N GLY A 190 0.83 6.01 4.43
CA GLY A 190 0.62 7.43 4.14
C GLY A 190 0.86 7.83 2.68
N ALA A 191 1.65 7.07 1.92
CA ALA A 191 1.91 7.32 0.50
C ALA A 191 0.61 7.32 -0.33
N CYS A 192 -0.36 6.48 0.02
CA CYS A 192 -1.68 6.46 -0.62
C CYS A 192 -2.76 7.13 0.23
N HIS A 193 -2.74 6.92 1.55
CA HIS A 193 -3.81 7.35 2.44
C HIS A 193 -3.67 8.78 2.99
N THR A 194 -2.68 9.56 2.51
CA THR A 194 -2.52 10.99 2.87
C THR A 194 -2.75 11.85 1.63
N PRO A 195 -3.55 12.92 1.71
CA PRO A 195 -3.84 13.77 0.56
C PRO A 195 -2.56 14.50 0.11
N LYS A 196 -2.37 14.57 -1.21
CA LYS A 196 -1.21 15.23 -1.82
C LYS A 196 -1.53 16.69 -2.19
N ASN A 197 -0.52 17.56 -2.11
CA ASN A 197 -0.57 18.91 -2.67
C ASN A 197 -0.29 18.90 -4.18
N ILE A 198 -0.34 20.07 -4.82
CA ILE A 198 -0.12 20.19 -6.28
C ILE A 198 1.29 19.76 -6.74
N PHE A 199 2.24 19.66 -5.82
CA PHE A 199 3.61 19.20 -6.07
C PHE A 199 3.80 17.70 -5.79
N GLY A 200 2.71 16.97 -5.54
CA GLY A 200 2.74 15.54 -5.23
C GLY A 200 3.26 15.19 -3.83
N ALA A 201 3.47 16.18 -2.96
CA ALA A 201 3.90 15.96 -1.58
C ALA A 201 2.72 15.88 -0.61
N ASP A 202 2.89 15.17 0.50
CA ASP A 202 1.87 15.05 1.56
C ASP A 202 1.45 16.42 2.10
N LYS A 203 0.13 16.64 2.23
CA LYS A 203 -0.39 17.81 2.93
C LYS A 203 -0.10 17.71 4.42
N ARG A 204 0.65 18.68 4.93
CA ARG A 204 1.01 18.78 6.35
C ARG A 204 -0.25 18.82 7.23
N GLY A 205 -0.25 18.06 8.32
CA GLY A 205 -1.37 17.99 9.27
C GLY A 205 -2.58 17.19 8.80
N GLN A 206 -2.48 16.46 7.68
CA GLN A 206 -3.58 15.65 7.12
C GLN A 206 -3.18 14.19 6.92
N ALA A 207 -2.20 13.70 7.69
CA ALA A 207 -1.75 12.31 7.63
C ALA A 207 -2.95 11.35 7.75
N PHE A 208 -2.99 10.35 6.87
CA PHE A 208 -4.04 9.32 6.85
C PHE A 208 -5.47 9.84 6.59
N GLY A 209 -5.62 11.08 6.11
CA GLY A 209 -6.91 11.72 5.81
C GLY A 209 -7.56 11.31 4.47
N GLY A 210 -7.02 10.31 3.79
CA GLY A 210 -7.46 9.82 2.47
C GLY A 210 -6.81 10.57 1.30
N GLY A 211 -6.69 9.91 0.14
CA GLY A 211 -5.98 10.47 -1.00
C GLY A 211 -6.35 9.84 -2.34
N LEU A 212 -6.26 10.62 -3.42
CA LEU A 212 -6.45 10.12 -4.77
C LEU A 212 -5.10 9.64 -5.34
N VAL A 213 -5.05 8.39 -5.79
CA VAL A 213 -3.87 7.73 -6.36
C VAL A 213 -4.31 6.97 -7.61
N GLN A 214 -3.68 7.26 -8.76
CA GLN A 214 -3.97 6.58 -10.03
C GLN A 214 -5.48 6.52 -10.38
N GLY A 215 -6.21 7.62 -10.13
CA GLY A 215 -7.65 7.68 -10.39
C GLY A 215 -8.53 6.86 -9.42
N MET A 216 -7.95 6.31 -8.36
CA MET A 216 -8.63 5.63 -7.27
C MET A 216 -8.51 6.43 -5.98
N PHE A 217 -9.58 6.50 -5.21
CA PHE A 217 -9.58 7.12 -3.89
C PHE A 217 -9.24 6.09 -2.81
N ALA A 218 -8.13 6.31 -2.11
CA ALA A 218 -7.76 5.60 -0.89
C ALA A 218 -8.49 6.26 0.30
N PRO A 219 -9.37 5.54 1.02
CA PRO A 219 -10.09 6.07 2.17
C PRO A 219 -9.16 6.57 3.27
N ARG A 220 -9.69 7.37 4.18
CA ARG A 220 -8.94 7.76 5.39
C ARG A 220 -8.77 6.57 6.34
N LEU A 221 -7.63 6.49 7.01
CA LEU A 221 -7.32 5.40 7.97
C LEU A 221 -7.47 5.82 9.43
N ASP A 222 -7.84 7.07 9.67
CA ASP A 222 -7.99 7.61 11.03
C ASP A 222 -9.38 7.32 11.63
N ALA A 223 -9.62 7.73 12.89
CA ALA A 223 -10.86 7.46 13.60
C ALA A 223 -12.06 8.35 13.22
N ALA A 224 -12.17 8.80 11.96
CA ALA A 224 -13.40 9.43 11.47
C ALA A 224 -14.58 8.45 11.45
N GLU A 225 -15.78 8.97 11.71
CA GLU A 225 -16.96 8.14 11.99
C GLU A 225 -17.51 7.45 10.73
N ARG A 226 -17.72 8.22 9.64
CA ARG A 226 -18.39 7.73 8.43
C ARG A 226 -17.41 7.15 7.41
N SER A 227 -16.32 7.85 7.17
CA SER A 227 -15.37 7.56 6.09
C SER A 227 -14.03 7.00 6.57
N GLY A 228 -13.83 6.87 7.89
CA GLY A 228 -12.62 6.31 8.51
C GLY A 228 -12.82 4.96 9.18
N LEU A 229 -11.87 4.58 10.05
CA LEU A 229 -11.81 3.27 10.71
C LEU A 229 -12.47 3.25 12.09
N LYS A 230 -13.24 4.27 12.48
CA LYS A 230 -13.87 4.32 13.81
C LYS A 230 -14.78 3.11 14.08
N SER A 231 -15.55 2.69 13.08
CA SER A 231 -16.50 1.57 13.18
C SER A 231 -15.87 0.18 13.11
N TRP A 232 -14.61 0.09 12.66
CA TRP A 232 -13.89 -1.19 12.53
C TRP A 232 -13.23 -1.55 13.85
N SER A 233 -13.21 -2.83 14.24
CA SER A 233 -12.34 -3.29 15.32
C SER A 233 -10.89 -3.44 14.85
N ALA A 234 -9.95 -3.67 15.76
CA ALA A 234 -8.58 -4.03 15.38
C ALA A 234 -8.55 -5.37 14.62
N GLU A 235 -9.44 -6.29 14.97
CA GLU A 235 -9.61 -7.57 14.28
C GLU A 235 -10.15 -7.40 12.87
N ASP A 236 -11.12 -6.48 12.65
CA ASP A 236 -11.60 -6.14 11.31
C ASP A 236 -10.44 -5.65 10.42
N ILE A 237 -9.59 -4.77 10.97
CA ILE A 237 -8.42 -4.23 10.25
C ILE A 237 -7.43 -5.35 9.94
N ALA A 238 -7.11 -6.20 10.92
CA ALA A 238 -6.18 -7.30 10.75
C ALA A 238 -6.68 -8.32 9.71
N GLU A 239 -7.96 -8.72 9.79
CA GLU A 239 -8.58 -9.65 8.82
C GLU A 239 -8.48 -9.10 7.39
N TYR A 240 -8.77 -7.80 7.20
CA TYR A 240 -8.69 -7.14 5.92
C TYR A 240 -7.26 -7.12 5.37
N LEU A 241 -6.26 -6.75 6.18
CA LEU A 241 -4.87 -6.70 5.75
C LEU A 241 -4.32 -8.11 5.45
N GLN A 242 -4.79 -9.14 6.15
CA GLN A 242 -4.33 -10.51 5.95
C GLN A 242 -4.97 -11.20 4.74
N SER A 243 -6.19 -10.81 4.36
CA SER A 243 -6.99 -11.57 3.40
C SER A 243 -7.56 -10.77 2.23
N GLY A 244 -7.52 -9.44 2.32
CA GLY A 244 -8.08 -8.50 1.34
C GLY A 244 -9.58 -8.26 1.50
N ARG A 245 -10.18 -8.77 2.56
CA ARG A 245 -11.62 -8.66 2.84
C ARG A 245 -11.94 -8.92 4.29
N ASN A 246 -13.08 -8.43 4.75
CA ASN A 246 -13.60 -8.73 6.08
C ASN A 246 -15.13 -8.61 6.09
N GLY A 247 -15.73 -8.52 7.27
CA GLY A 247 -17.16 -8.27 7.44
C GLY A 247 -17.64 -6.86 7.07
N ARG A 248 -16.75 -5.95 6.66
CA ARG A 248 -17.03 -4.52 6.43
C ARG A 248 -16.80 -4.09 4.99
N SER A 249 -15.76 -4.62 4.33
CA SER A 249 -15.32 -4.16 3.01
C SER A 249 -14.40 -5.17 2.32
N HIS A 250 -14.05 -4.86 1.07
CA HIS A 250 -13.10 -5.57 0.23
C HIS A 250 -12.04 -4.62 -0.32
N ALA A 251 -10.85 -5.15 -0.56
CA ALA A 251 -9.77 -4.42 -1.19
C ALA A 251 -10.08 -4.11 -2.65
N GLY A 252 -10.08 -2.82 -2.99
CA GLY A 252 -10.04 -2.38 -4.39
C GLY A 252 -8.71 -2.72 -5.05
N GLU A 253 -8.60 -2.58 -6.36
CA GLU A 253 -7.46 -3.01 -7.20
C GLU A 253 -6.07 -2.67 -6.62
N LEU A 254 -5.80 -1.42 -6.24
CA LEU A 254 -4.49 -1.02 -5.70
C LEU A 254 -4.22 -1.64 -4.32
N MET A 255 -5.21 -1.67 -3.42
CA MET A 255 -5.04 -2.30 -2.11
C MET A 255 -4.97 -3.82 -2.21
N SER A 256 -5.55 -4.39 -3.26
CA SER A 256 -5.49 -5.81 -3.57
C SER A 256 -4.04 -6.23 -3.91
N GLU A 257 -3.30 -5.42 -4.67
CA GLU A 257 -1.86 -5.65 -4.89
C GLU A 257 -1.08 -5.61 -3.57
N VAL A 258 -1.31 -4.59 -2.74
CA VAL A 258 -0.67 -4.45 -1.41
C VAL A 258 -0.96 -5.68 -0.54
N VAL A 259 -2.20 -6.16 -0.52
CA VAL A 259 -2.55 -7.34 0.27
C VAL A 259 -1.79 -8.57 -0.21
N VAL A 260 -1.81 -8.87 -1.51
CA VAL A 260 -1.24 -10.10 -2.08
C VAL A 260 0.29 -10.11 -2.01
N ASN A 261 0.91 -8.97 -2.23
CA ASN A 261 2.37 -8.86 -2.33
C ASN A 261 3.05 -8.41 -1.03
N SER A 262 2.29 -7.87 -0.08
CA SER A 262 2.81 -7.37 1.20
C SER A 262 2.06 -7.94 2.41
N THR A 263 0.91 -7.39 2.77
CA THR A 263 0.36 -7.55 4.13
C THR A 263 -0.14 -8.97 4.44
N SER A 264 -0.55 -9.75 3.44
CA SER A 264 -0.89 -11.17 3.63
C SER A 264 0.31 -12.09 3.86
N ARG A 265 1.53 -11.59 3.60
CA ARG A 265 2.81 -12.31 3.80
C ARG A 265 3.49 -11.95 5.11
N MET A 266 3.01 -10.90 5.78
CA MET A 266 3.52 -10.47 7.07
C MET A 266 3.11 -11.44 8.19
N SER A 267 3.86 -11.40 9.30
CA SER A 267 3.50 -12.17 10.48
C SER A 267 2.20 -11.68 11.10
N ASP A 268 1.46 -12.57 11.78
CA ASP A 268 0.23 -12.21 12.48
C ASP A 268 0.47 -11.14 13.56
N ALA A 269 1.65 -11.14 14.18
CA ALA A 269 2.05 -10.12 15.16
C ALA A 269 2.23 -8.75 14.50
N ASP A 270 2.88 -8.68 13.33
CA ASP A 270 3.08 -7.42 12.62
C ASP A 270 1.78 -6.84 12.09
N VAL A 271 0.88 -7.67 11.55
CA VAL A 271 -0.43 -7.20 11.08
C VAL A 271 -1.31 -6.73 12.25
N ARG A 272 -1.27 -7.42 13.40
CA ARG A 272 -1.93 -6.94 14.63
C ARG A 272 -1.35 -5.61 15.11
N ALA A 273 -0.04 -5.47 15.11
CA ALA A 273 0.62 -4.23 15.49
C ALA A 273 0.15 -3.05 14.61
N ILE A 274 0.08 -3.25 13.28
CA ILE A 274 -0.50 -2.28 12.35
C ILE A 274 -1.94 -1.91 12.76
N ALA A 275 -2.78 -2.91 13.02
CA ALA A 275 -4.16 -2.69 13.40
C ALA A 275 -4.30 -1.89 14.71
N VAL A 276 -3.49 -2.22 15.73
CA VAL A 276 -3.44 -1.50 17.02
C VAL A 276 -3.06 -0.03 16.81
N TYR A 277 -2.05 0.24 15.99
CA TYR A 277 -1.65 1.61 15.69
C TYR A 277 -2.74 2.39 14.95
N LEU A 278 -3.29 1.83 13.86
CA LEU A 278 -4.33 2.48 13.06
C LEU A 278 -5.59 2.75 13.89
N LYS A 279 -5.96 1.84 14.79
CA LYS A 279 -7.15 1.99 15.64
C LYS A 279 -7.03 3.13 16.66
N ASP A 280 -5.81 3.45 17.07
CA ASP A 280 -5.51 4.51 18.03
C ASP A 280 -5.32 5.89 17.35
N LEU A 281 -5.27 5.96 16.02
CA LEU A 281 -5.17 7.24 15.31
C LEU A 281 -6.37 8.15 15.62
N PRO A 282 -6.15 9.40 16.06
CA PRO A 282 -7.24 10.33 16.29
C PRO A 282 -7.90 10.72 14.97
N ALA A 283 -9.19 11.05 15.01
CA ALA A 283 -9.85 11.65 13.85
C ALA A 283 -9.12 12.95 13.47
N GLY A 284 -8.66 13.04 12.23
CA GLY A 284 -7.99 14.23 11.69
C GLY A 284 -9.01 15.29 11.27
N ARG A 285 -9.03 15.62 9.98
CA ARG A 285 -9.95 16.65 9.44
C ARG A 285 -11.40 16.22 9.63
N ALA A 286 -12.25 17.18 10.03
CA ALA A 286 -13.69 16.98 10.10
C ALA A 286 -14.24 16.46 8.76
N GLU A 287 -15.19 15.52 8.86
CA GLU A 287 -15.87 14.99 7.69
C GLU A 287 -16.71 16.10 7.05
N PRO A 288 -16.68 16.24 5.72
CA PRO A 288 -17.47 17.28 5.05
C PRO A 288 -18.96 17.07 5.35
N ALA A 289 -19.68 18.17 5.56
CA ALA A 289 -21.13 18.12 5.57
C ALA A 289 -21.63 17.61 4.22
N VAL A 290 -22.61 16.71 4.25
CA VAL A 290 -23.19 16.13 3.04
C VAL A 290 -24.60 16.69 2.89
N SER A 291 -24.88 17.28 1.72
CA SER A 291 -26.23 17.70 1.37
C SER A 291 -27.10 16.49 1.03
N THR A 292 -28.40 16.59 1.30
CA THR A 292 -29.38 15.57 0.89
C THR A 292 -29.27 15.31 -0.62
N ALA A 293 -29.23 14.03 -1.00
CA ALA A 293 -29.21 13.63 -2.40
C ALA A 293 -30.52 14.04 -3.12
N PRO A 294 -30.47 14.37 -4.42
CA PRO A 294 -31.68 14.70 -5.19
C PRO A 294 -32.69 13.55 -5.19
N ALA A 295 -33.97 13.84 -4.94
CA ALA A 295 -35.02 12.82 -4.85
C ALA A 295 -35.19 12.00 -6.14
N ALA A 296 -35.04 12.64 -7.31
CA ALA A 296 -35.07 11.97 -8.61
C ALA A 296 -33.95 10.92 -8.72
N ALA A 297 -32.71 11.33 -8.46
CA ALA A 297 -31.55 10.43 -8.47
C ALA A 297 -31.69 9.25 -7.50
N MET A 298 -32.27 9.48 -6.32
CA MET A 298 -32.57 8.41 -5.36
C MET A 298 -33.61 7.43 -5.91
N THR A 299 -34.67 7.92 -6.55
CA THR A 299 -35.77 7.10 -7.10
C THR A 299 -35.29 6.27 -8.29
N ASP A 300 -34.59 6.91 -9.23
CA ASP A 300 -34.06 6.26 -10.42
C ASP A 300 -32.94 5.28 -10.07
N GLY A 301 -32.05 5.68 -9.15
CA GLY A 301 -30.98 4.85 -8.63
C GLY A 301 -31.48 3.60 -7.90
N GLU A 302 -32.56 3.70 -7.11
CA GLU A 302 -33.18 2.54 -6.47
C GLU A 302 -33.72 1.53 -7.50
N LYS A 303 -34.39 2.02 -8.54
CA LYS A 303 -34.91 1.17 -9.63
C LYS A 303 -33.78 0.44 -10.34
N LEU A 304 -32.68 1.13 -10.64
CA LEU A 304 -31.49 0.53 -11.24
C LEU A 304 -30.84 -0.50 -10.32
N TYR A 305 -30.72 -0.19 -9.02
CA TYR A 305 -30.18 -1.12 -8.01
C TYR A 305 -30.99 -2.43 -7.95
N LYS A 306 -32.32 -2.33 -7.91
CA LYS A 306 -33.21 -3.50 -7.93
C LYS A 306 -33.11 -4.30 -9.23
N GLY A 307 -32.84 -3.65 -10.36
CA GLY A 307 -32.68 -4.33 -11.65
C GLY A 307 -31.33 -5.01 -11.85
N ALA A 308 -30.25 -4.47 -11.25
CA ALA A 308 -28.90 -4.83 -11.63
C ALA A 308 -27.99 -5.31 -10.48
N CYS A 309 -28.25 -4.90 -9.24
CA CYS A 309 -27.30 -5.07 -8.12
C CYS A 309 -27.83 -5.99 -7.01
N ILE A 310 -29.15 -6.01 -6.81
CA ILE A 310 -29.82 -6.69 -5.69
C ILE A 310 -29.52 -8.18 -5.58
N ALA A 311 -29.27 -8.86 -6.71
CA ALA A 311 -29.04 -10.31 -6.74
C ALA A 311 -27.77 -10.75 -5.99
N CYS A 312 -26.84 -9.82 -5.72
CA CYS A 312 -25.62 -10.10 -4.98
C CYS A 312 -25.44 -9.20 -3.74
N HIS A 313 -25.98 -7.98 -3.79
CA HIS A 313 -25.87 -7.02 -2.70
C HIS A 313 -27.09 -6.99 -1.77
N GLU A 314 -28.11 -7.81 -2.04
CA GLU A 314 -29.36 -7.91 -1.27
C GLU A 314 -30.20 -6.61 -1.28
N ALA A 315 -31.47 -6.71 -0.90
CA ALA A 315 -32.39 -5.56 -0.91
C ALA A 315 -31.97 -4.46 0.09
N ASP A 316 -31.36 -4.87 1.21
CA ASP A 316 -30.89 -4.02 2.29
C ASP A 316 -29.40 -3.63 2.16
N GLY A 317 -28.75 -4.01 1.07
CA GLY A 317 -27.33 -3.73 0.84
C GLY A 317 -26.38 -4.59 1.67
N SER A 318 -26.87 -5.54 2.48
CA SER A 318 -26.02 -6.36 3.37
C SER A 318 -25.08 -7.27 2.60
N GLY A 319 -25.46 -7.67 1.37
CA GLY A 319 -24.71 -8.61 0.54
C GLY A 319 -24.45 -9.93 1.24
N ALA A 320 -23.33 -10.56 0.88
CA ALA A 320 -22.82 -11.75 1.54
C ALA A 320 -21.40 -11.44 2.06
N PRO A 321 -21.22 -11.02 3.32
CA PRO A 321 -19.94 -10.57 3.85
C PRO A 321 -18.78 -11.48 3.46
N ARG A 322 -17.61 -10.90 3.11
CA ARG A 322 -16.41 -11.58 2.55
C ARG A 322 -16.55 -12.12 1.12
N ILE A 323 -17.74 -12.17 0.54
CA ILE A 323 -17.94 -12.48 -0.89
C ILE A 323 -18.42 -11.23 -1.63
N TYR A 324 -19.54 -10.64 -1.20
CA TYR A 324 -20.07 -9.36 -1.67
C TYR A 324 -20.10 -8.39 -0.48
N PRO A 325 -19.41 -7.25 -0.55
CA PRO A 325 -19.24 -6.37 0.61
C PRO A 325 -20.59 -5.80 1.03
N PRO A 326 -20.82 -5.62 2.34
CA PRO A 326 -21.88 -4.76 2.82
C PRO A 326 -21.70 -3.34 2.27
N LEU A 327 -22.78 -2.80 1.71
CA LEU A 327 -22.85 -1.42 1.25
C LEU A 327 -23.17 -0.44 2.40
N PRO A 328 -24.03 -0.77 3.40
CA PRO A 328 -24.26 0.10 4.54
C PRO A 328 -22.99 0.30 5.37
N GLY A 329 -22.68 1.56 5.70
CA GLY A 329 -21.51 1.90 6.53
C GLY A 329 -20.15 1.73 5.85
N ASN A 330 -20.11 1.44 4.55
CA ASN A 330 -18.84 1.22 3.85
C ASN A 330 -18.10 2.55 3.62
N ALA A 331 -16.90 2.68 4.18
CA ALA A 331 -16.09 3.89 4.11
C ALA A 331 -15.77 4.35 2.68
N ASN A 332 -15.64 3.43 1.71
CA ASN A 332 -15.44 3.80 0.30
C ASN A 332 -16.68 4.50 -0.27
N LEU A 333 -17.89 4.03 0.06
CA LEU A 333 -19.13 4.64 -0.39
C LEU A 333 -19.40 5.98 0.32
N GLN A 334 -18.97 6.12 1.57
CA GLN A 334 -19.14 7.35 2.36
C GLN A 334 -18.02 8.39 2.14
N SER A 335 -16.99 8.04 1.36
CA SER A 335 -15.89 8.95 1.03
C SER A 335 -16.38 10.12 0.17
N SER A 336 -15.82 11.32 0.36
CA SER A 336 -16.26 12.51 -0.38
C SER A 336 -15.99 12.43 -1.89
N ASP A 337 -14.98 11.64 -2.29
CA ASP A 337 -14.61 11.42 -3.68
C ASP A 337 -15.15 10.06 -4.14
N PRO A 338 -15.99 10.01 -5.20
CA PRO A 338 -16.60 8.76 -5.66
C PRO A 338 -15.70 7.94 -6.60
N SER A 339 -14.46 8.35 -6.86
CA SER A 339 -13.62 7.76 -7.92
C SER A 339 -13.47 6.23 -7.79
N SER A 340 -13.19 5.70 -6.60
CA SER A 340 -13.08 4.24 -6.39
C SER A 340 -14.41 3.52 -6.62
N THR A 341 -15.52 4.09 -6.15
CA THR A 341 -16.86 3.52 -6.36
C THR A 341 -17.20 3.48 -7.85
N LEU A 342 -16.89 4.56 -8.57
CA LEU A 342 -17.11 4.62 -10.01
C LEU A 342 -16.26 3.59 -10.75
N ARG A 343 -15.00 3.38 -10.37
CA ARG A 343 -14.14 2.34 -10.95
C ARG A 343 -14.73 0.95 -10.74
N VAL A 344 -15.13 0.62 -9.53
CA VAL A 344 -15.75 -0.67 -9.21
C VAL A 344 -17.01 -0.93 -10.06
N ILE A 345 -17.87 0.08 -10.26
CA ILE A 345 -19.10 -0.07 -11.06
C ILE A 345 -18.80 -0.11 -12.56
N LEU A 346 -17.94 0.78 -13.05
CA LEU A 346 -17.63 0.90 -14.48
C LEU A 346 -16.84 -0.29 -14.99
N ASP A 347 -15.76 -0.63 -14.30
CA ASP A 347 -14.77 -1.61 -14.73
C ASP A 347 -15.06 -3.01 -14.17
N GLY A 348 -15.98 -3.12 -13.20
CA GLY A 348 -16.22 -4.33 -12.42
C GLY A 348 -15.16 -4.48 -11.33
N ALA A 349 -15.28 -5.55 -10.55
CA ALA A 349 -14.31 -5.86 -9.50
C ALA A 349 -14.18 -7.37 -9.28
N GLN A 350 -13.05 -7.78 -8.72
CA GLN A 350 -12.83 -9.15 -8.26
C GLN A 350 -12.21 -9.13 -6.86
N THR A 351 -12.61 -10.08 -6.03
CA THR A 351 -11.94 -10.28 -4.73
C THR A 351 -10.56 -10.89 -4.96
N VAL A 352 -9.56 -10.45 -4.21
CA VAL A 352 -8.26 -11.13 -4.19
C VAL A 352 -8.30 -12.50 -3.53
N THR A 353 -7.44 -13.39 -4.03
CA THR A 353 -7.17 -14.70 -3.45
C THR A 353 -5.92 -14.62 -2.58
N THR A 354 -6.05 -15.05 -1.33
CA THR A 354 -4.94 -15.22 -0.38
C THR A 354 -5.05 -16.60 0.26
N PRO A 355 -4.00 -17.12 0.94
CA PRO A 355 -4.12 -18.38 1.67
C PRO A 355 -5.26 -18.39 2.71
N ARG A 356 -5.58 -17.22 3.29
CA ARG A 356 -6.67 -17.05 4.28
C ARG A 356 -8.04 -16.84 3.65
N ALA A 357 -8.11 -16.48 2.37
CA ALA A 357 -9.37 -16.32 1.67
C ALA A 357 -9.21 -16.80 0.20
N PRO A 358 -9.39 -18.10 -0.05
CA PRO A 358 -9.15 -18.69 -1.36
C PRO A 358 -10.26 -18.40 -2.39
N ASN A 359 -11.48 -18.15 -1.92
CA ASN A 359 -12.68 -18.03 -2.76
C ASN A 359 -12.67 -16.77 -3.62
N LYS A 360 -13.17 -16.83 -4.85
CA LYS A 360 -13.28 -15.67 -5.74
C LYS A 360 -14.73 -15.19 -5.84
N GLY A 361 -14.94 -13.90 -5.62
CA GLY A 361 -16.16 -13.18 -5.99
C GLY A 361 -15.86 -12.23 -7.15
N SER A 362 -16.85 -11.99 -7.99
CA SER A 362 -16.77 -11.02 -9.08
C SER A 362 -18.01 -10.12 -9.09
N MET A 363 -17.79 -8.87 -9.46
CA MET A 363 -18.81 -7.88 -9.76
C MET A 363 -18.71 -7.54 -11.25
N PRO A 364 -19.81 -7.62 -12.02
CA PRO A 364 -19.78 -7.33 -13.44
C PRO A 364 -19.50 -5.85 -13.71
N ALA A 365 -18.86 -5.57 -14.85
CA ALA A 365 -18.67 -4.23 -15.36
C ALA A 365 -19.98 -3.67 -15.95
N TYR A 366 -20.31 -2.42 -15.62
CA TYR A 366 -21.52 -1.74 -16.12
C TYR A 366 -21.23 -0.63 -17.12
N ALA A 367 -19.96 -0.33 -17.44
CA ALA A 367 -19.62 0.69 -18.42
C ALA A 367 -20.39 0.53 -19.74
N ALA A 368 -20.41 -0.66 -20.35
CA ALA A 368 -21.12 -0.85 -21.62
C ALA A 368 -22.64 -1.03 -21.49
N LYS A 369 -23.18 -1.13 -20.26
CA LYS A 369 -24.57 -1.56 -20.00
C LYS A 369 -25.48 -0.45 -19.50
N MET A 370 -24.90 0.63 -18.98
CA MET A 370 -25.62 1.76 -18.41
C MET A 370 -25.03 3.05 -18.97
N THR A 371 -25.86 4.07 -19.12
CA THR A 371 -25.47 5.44 -19.46
C THR A 371 -24.73 6.12 -18.29
N ASP A 372 -24.12 7.28 -18.56
CA ASP A 372 -23.48 8.07 -17.51
C ASP A 372 -24.46 8.52 -16.43
N GLN A 373 -25.68 8.87 -16.83
CA GLN A 373 -26.74 9.30 -15.92
C GLN A 373 -27.21 8.13 -15.05
N GLU A 374 -27.47 6.96 -15.63
CA GLU A 374 -27.89 5.78 -14.86
C GLU A 374 -26.83 5.36 -13.82
N ILE A 375 -25.55 5.40 -14.19
CA ILE A 375 -24.47 5.12 -13.23
C ILE A 375 -24.40 6.20 -12.14
N ALA A 376 -24.58 7.47 -12.50
CA ALA A 376 -24.61 8.56 -11.54
C ALA A 376 -25.76 8.39 -10.51
N ASP A 377 -26.94 8.00 -10.98
CA ASP A 377 -28.13 7.80 -10.14
C ASP A 377 -27.97 6.59 -9.22
N VAL A 378 -27.58 5.41 -9.74
CA VAL A 378 -27.38 4.21 -8.89
C VAL A 378 -26.25 4.41 -7.89
N THR A 379 -25.18 5.12 -8.29
CA THR A 379 -24.06 5.44 -7.39
C THR A 379 -24.50 6.42 -6.32
N THR A 380 -25.31 7.43 -6.66
CA THR A 380 -25.89 8.37 -5.69
C THR A 380 -26.79 7.64 -4.69
N TYR A 381 -27.63 6.72 -5.16
CA TYR A 381 -28.52 5.91 -4.33
C TYR A 381 -27.74 5.06 -3.31
N ILE A 382 -26.79 4.21 -3.74
CA ILE A 382 -26.06 3.34 -2.80
C ILE A 382 -25.20 4.12 -1.78
N ARG A 383 -24.79 5.34 -2.14
CA ARG A 383 -24.02 6.24 -1.26
C ARG A 383 -24.90 7.05 -0.29
N ASN A 384 -26.22 6.99 -0.43
CA ASN A 384 -27.19 7.71 0.41
C ASN A 384 -28.33 6.83 0.93
N ALA A 385 -28.30 5.53 0.67
CA ALA A 385 -29.21 4.52 1.21
C ALA A 385 -28.65 3.90 2.51
N TRP A 386 -29.53 3.29 3.31
CA TRP A 386 -29.17 2.51 4.50
C TRP A 386 -28.30 3.26 5.54
N GLY A 387 -28.51 4.57 5.66
CA GLY A 387 -27.74 5.43 6.57
C GLY A 387 -26.38 5.86 6.05
N ASN A 388 -26.03 5.55 4.79
CA ASN A 388 -24.89 6.17 4.13
C ASN A 388 -25.15 7.67 3.88
N ALA A 389 -24.09 8.47 3.91
CA ALA A 389 -24.15 9.88 3.56
C ALA A 389 -22.89 10.28 2.79
N ALA A 390 -23.03 10.56 1.48
CA ALA A 390 -21.97 11.13 0.67
C ALA A 390 -22.51 12.07 -0.41
N PRO A 391 -21.69 13.00 -0.95
CA PRO A 391 -22.12 13.85 -2.05
C PRO A 391 -22.69 13.05 -3.22
N ALA A 392 -23.74 13.58 -3.84
CA ALA A 392 -24.32 13.02 -5.05
C ALA A 392 -23.28 12.97 -6.17
N VAL A 393 -23.42 11.99 -7.04
CA VAL A 393 -22.55 11.79 -8.20
C VAL A 393 -23.24 12.36 -9.43
N SER A 394 -22.50 13.09 -10.25
CA SER A 394 -23.01 13.66 -11.51
C SER A 394 -22.62 12.81 -12.72
N ALA A 395 -23.39 12.91 -13.81
CA ALA A 395 -23.08 12.23 -15.06
C ALA A 395 -21.70 12.66 -15.63
N GLU A 396 -21.29 13.92 -15.42
CA GLU A 396 -19.97 14.40 -15.84
C GLU A 396 -18.82 13.70 -15.09
N GLN A 397 -19.02 13.41 -13.80
CA GLN A 397 -18.04 12.64 -13.03
C GLN A 397 -17.91 11.22 -13.58
N VAL A 398 -19.02 10.58 -13.97
CA VAL A 398 -19.02 9.26 -14.61
C VAL A 398 -18.34 9.31 -15.98
N ALA A 399 -18.70 10.28 -16.82
CA ALA A 399 -18.11 10.48 -18.14
C ALA A 399 -16.59 10.69 -18.06
N LYS A 400 -16.13 11.42 -17.05
CA LYS A 400 -14.70 11.61 -16.76
C LYS A 400 -14.04 10.30 -16.34
N ALA A 401 -14.66 9.54 -15.43
CA ALA A 401 -14.13 8.25 -14.97
C ALA A 401 -13.99 7.25 -16.14
N ARG A 402 -14.95 7.21 -17.07
CA ARG A 402 -14.88 6.36 -18.27
C ARG A 402 -13.68 6.65 -19.17
N LYS A 403 -13.33 7.92 -19.33
CA LYS A 403 -12.23 8.33 -20.22
C LYS A 403 -10.85 8.09 -19.61
N GLY A 404 -10.75 8.01 -18.28
CA GLY A 404 -9.48 7.95 -17.56
C GLY A 404 -8.85 6.56 -17.47
N LYS A 405 -9.02 5.69 -18.47
CA LYS A 405 -8.33 4.40 -18.51
C LYS A 405 -6.86 4.56 -18.88
#